data_AF-A0A7X8WDU0-F1
#
_entry.id   AF-A0A7X8WDU0-F1
#
_cell.length_a   1.000
_cell.length_b   1.000
_cell.length_c   1.000
_cell.angle_alpha   90.00
_cell.angle_beta   90.00
_cell.angle_gamma   90.00
#
_symmetry.space_group_name_H-M   'P 1'
#
loop_
_entity.id
_entity.type
_entity.pdbx_description
1 polymer ?
#
loop_
_entity_poly.entity_id
_entity_poly.type
_entity_poly.pdbx_seq_one_letter_code
_entity_poly.pdbx_strand_id
1 'polypeptide(L)'
;MKKVNYSFELFKPNLIVFLICLVFFCILLSFVLISMSNNTTYLNYKFISFISKYVDNHLLEIQKYSQELGLHPTNIRLKNETKTIKEYDEQIYTLFDQLKSAKLVNKNIKKIVLFYPSSDLVVSDIGVYPIDSY
;
A
#
# COMPACT_ATOMS: atom_id res chain seq x y z
N MET A 1 -75.02 38.75 4.44
CA MET A 1 -73.55 38.62 4.54
C MET A 1 -73.15 37.15 4.49
N LYS A 2 -72.81 36.62 3.31
CA LYS A 2 -72.16 35.29 3.17
C LYS A 2 -70.67 35.56 2.99
N LYS A 3 -69.86 35.37 4.04
CA LYS A 3 -68.40 35.26 3.89
C LYS A 3 -68.14 33.91 3.24
N VAL A 4 -67.83 33.91 1.95
CA VAL A 4 -67.55 32.66 1.26
C VAL A 4 -66.08 32.32 1.42
N ASN A 5 -65.83 31.22 2.15
CA ASN A 5 -64.53 30.62 2.44
C ASN A 5 -63.93 29.92 1.19
N TYR A 6 -63.85 30.61 0.04
CA TYR A 6 -63.31 30.01 -1.19
C TYR A 6 -61.79 29.78 -1.16
N SER A 7 -61.07 30.43 -0.24
CA SER A 7 -59.61 30.29 -0.16
C SER A 7 -59.16 28.94 0.41
N PHE A 8 -59.97 28.29 1.27
CA PHE A 8 -59.58 27.05 1.93
C PHE A 8 -59.85 25.79 1.09
N GLU A 9 -60.84 25.82 0.20
CA GLU A 9 -61.20 24.65 -0.64
C GLU A 9 -60.24 24.46 -1.81
N LEU A 10 -59.70 25.54 -2.40
CA LEU A 10 -58.65 25.48 -3.43
C LEU A 10 -57.27 25.14 -2.84
N PHE A 11 -57.05 25.38 -1.54
CA PHE A 11 -55.77 25.12 -0.88
C PHE A 11 -55.54 23.63 -0.60
N LYS A 12 -56.61 22.87 -0.30
CA LYS A 12 -56.57 21.43 0.01
C LYS A 12 -56.01 20.56 -1.12
N PRO A 13 -56.49 20.65 -2.39
CA PRO A 13 -55.95 19.83 -3.48
C PRO A 13 -54.49 20.18 -3.79
N ASN A 14 -54.13 21.46 -3.76
CA ASN A 14 -52.74 21.91 -3.97
C ASN A 14 -51.80 21.41 -2.87
N LEU A 15 -52.27 21.38 -1.62
CA LEU A 15 -51.50 20.85 -0.48
C LEU A 15 -51.32 19.33 -0.60
N ILE A 16 -52.32 18.59 -1.06
CA ILE A 16 -52.22 17.14 -1.30
C ILE A 16 -51.20 16.85 -2.41
N VAL A 17 -51.24 17.59 -3.53
CA VAL A 17 -50.26 17.44 -4.62
C VAL A 17 -48.85 17.74 -4.11
N PHE A 18 -48.68 18.80 -3.33
CA PHE A 18 -47.39 19.13 -2.72
C PHE A 18 -46.88 18.01 -1.80
N LEU A 19 -47.75 17.42 -0.97
CA LEU A 19 -47.40 16.33 -0.06
C LEU A 19 -46.98 15.06 -0.83
N ILE A 20 -47.69 14.72 -1.91
CA ILE A 20 -47.34 13.60 -2.79
C ILE A 20 -45.97 13.85 -3.45
N CYS A 21 -45.73 15.05 -3.98
CA CYS A 21 -44.43 15.41 -4.54
C CYS A 21 -43.32 15.30 -3.48
N LEU A 22 -43.56 15.77 -2.26
CA LEU A 22 -42.58 15.71 -1.18
C LEU A 22 -42.26 14.26 -0.81
N VAL A 23 -43.28 13.40 -0.66
CA VAL A 23 -43.08 11.96 -0.40
C VAL A 23 -42.28 11.31 -1.53
N PHE A 24 -42.60 11.62 -2.78
CA PHE A 24 -41.84 11.10 -3.93
C PHE A 24 -40.37 11.53 -3.91
N PHE A 25 -40.10 12.81 -3.59
CA PHE A 25 -38.73 13.30 -3.41
C PHE A 25 -38.00 12.60 -2.26
N CYS A 26 -38.67 12.37 -1.13
CA CYS A 26 -38.08 11.64 0.01
C CYS A 26 -37.72 10.20 -0.38
N ILE A 27 -38.57 9.51 -1.15
CA ILE A 27 -38.29 8.15 -1.64
C ILE A 27 -37.10 8.16 -2.58
N LEU A 28 -37.05 9.10 -3.53
CA LEU A 28 -35.96 9.22 -4.50
C LEU A 28 -34.63 9.52 -3.80
N LEU A 29 -34.62 10.46 -2.85
CA LEU A 29 -33.43 10.78 -2.05
C LEU A 29 -32.96 9.57 -1.23
N SER A 30 -33.89 8.83 -0.61
CA SER A 30 -33.55 7.62 0.13
C SER A 30 -32.93 6.55 -0.77
N PHE A 31 -33.49 6.35 -1.97
CA PHE A 31 -32.94 5.43 -2.95
C PHE A 31 -31.52 5.81 -3.39
N VAL A 32 -31.30 7.09 -3.70
CA VAL A 32 -29.97 7.61 -4.07
C VAL A 32 -28.98 7.42 -2.93
N LEU A 33 -29.39 7.69 -1.69
CA LEU A 33 -28.54 7.56 -0.52
C LEU A 33 -28.12 6.11 -0.28
N ILE A 34 -29.06 5.16 -0.42
CA ILE A 34 -28.78 3.72 -0.33
C ILE A 34 -27.83 3.29 -1.45
N SER A 35 -28.07 3.73 -2.69
CA SER A 35 -27.23 3.41 -3.84
C SER A 35 -25.80 3.94 -3.68
N MET A 36 -25.65 5.20 -3.24
CA MET A 36 -24.36 5.82 -2.95
C MET A 36 -23.62 5.11 -1.82
N SER A 37 -24.33 4.75 -0.74
CA SER A 37 -23.75 4.00 0.39
C SER A 37 -23.21 2.65 -0.07
N ASN A 38 -24.00 1.90 -0.84
CA ASN A 38 -23.59 0.60 -1.37
C ASN A 38 -22.41 0.72 -2.33
N ASN A 39 -22.44 1.72 -3.22
CA ASN A 39 -21.36 1.95 -4.18
C ASN A 39 -20.06 2.38 -3.48
N THR A 40 -20.14 3.26 -2.48
CA THR A 40 -18.98 3.68 -1.68
C THR A 40 -18.37 2.49 -0.94
N THR A 41 -19.21 1.65 -0.35
CA THR A 41 -18.77 0.43 0.34
C THR A 41 -18.09 -0.53 -0.64
N TYR A 42 -18.68 -0.76 -1.80
CA TYR A 42 -18.10 -1.59 -2.86
C TYR A 42 -16.75 -1.06 -3.35
N LEU A 43 -16.66 0.24 -3.61
CA LEU A 43 -15.41 0.89 -4.04
C LEU A 43 -14.33 0.79 -2.97
N ASN A 44 -14.69 0.98 -1.70
CA ASN A 44 -13.76 0.79 -0.58
C ASN A 44 -13.21 -0.63 -0.53
N TYR A 45 -14.07 -1.65 -0.64
CA TYR A 45 -13.61 -3.04 -0.68
C TYR A 45 -12.69 -3.31 -1.87
N LYS A 46 -13.03 -2.80 -3.06
CA LYS A 46 -12.20 -2.95 -4.25
C LYS A 46 -10.85 -2.25 -4.09
N PHE A 47 -10.83 -1.07 -3.49
CA PHE A 47 -9.61 -0.32 -3.22
C PHE A 47 -8.71 -1.01 -2.20
N ILE A 48 -9.28 -1.51 -1.10
CA ILE A 48 -8.55 -2.29 -0.09
C ILE A 48 -7.97 -3.57 -0.73
N SER A 49 -8.75 -4.28 -1.52
CA SER A 49 -8.28 -5.49 -2.23
C SER A 49 -7.14 -5.16 -3.20
N PHE A 50 -7.24 -4.06 -3.94
CA PHE A 50 -6.18 -3.59 -4.82
C PHE A 50 -4.90 -3.27 -4.05
N ILE A 51 -5.00 -2.51 -2.95
CA ILE A 51 -3.85 -2.19 -2.08
C ILE A 51 -3.24 -3.47 -1.51
N SER A 52 -4.05 -4.38 -0.97
CA SER A 52 -3.56 -5.65 -0.42
C SER A 52 -2.76 -6.40 -1.47
N LYS A 53 -3.33 -6.58 -2.67
CA LYS A 53 -2.64 -7.28 -3.77
C LYS A 53 -1.35 -6.57 -4.20
N TYR A 54 -1.35 -5.24 -4.23
CA TYR A 54 -0.16 -4.45 -4.55
C TYR A 54 0.94 -4.66 -3.50
N VAL A 55 0.59 -4.62 -2.21
CA VAL A 55 1.52 -4.89 -1.11
C VAL A 55 2.02 -6.33 -1.16
N ASP A 56 1.13 -7.30 -1.33
CA ASP A 56 1.48 -8.73 -1.39
C ASP A 56 2.46 -9.01 -2.54
N ASN A 57 2.23 -8.43 -3.72
CA ASN A 57 3.14 -8.55 -4.85
C ASN A 57 4.54 -7.98 -4.52
N HIS A 58 4.60 -6.80 -3.92
CA HIS A 58 5.90 -6.22 -3.54
C HIS A 58 6.61 -7.00 -2.43
N LEU A 59 5.87 -7.58 -1.48
CA LEU A 59 6.44 -8.48 -0.48
C LEU A 59 6.98 -9.75 -1.12
N LEU A 60 6.28 -10.33 -2.09
CA LEU A 60 6.75 -11.49 -2.85
C LEU A 60 8.02 -11.19 -3.66
N GLU A 61 8.11 -10.00 -4.26
CA GLU A 61 9.33 -9.55 -4.94
C GLU A 61 10.50 -9.44 -3.96
N ILE A 62 10.31 -8.78 -2.81
CA ILE A 62 11.33 -8.68 -1.75
C ILE A 62 11.75 -10.07 -1.27
N GLN A 63 10.80 -10.98 -1.09
CA GLN A 63 11.09 -12.36 -0.68
C GLN A 63 11.93 -13.09 -1.73
N LYS A 64 11.60 -12.99 -3.02
CA LYS A 64 12.40 -13.58 -4.11
C LYS A 64 13.82 -13.03 -4.10
N TYR A 65 13.98 -11.71 -4.02
CA TYR A 65 15.30 -11.08 -3.93
C TYR A 65 16.09 -11.57 -2.71
N SER A 66 15.45 -11.70 -1.56
CA SER A 66 16.10 -12.22 -0.35
C SER A 66 16.55 -13.67 -0.53
N GLN A 67 15.79 -14.51 -1.24
CA GLN A 67 16.15 -15.89 -1.53
C GLN A 67 17.31 -15.97 -2.53
N GLU A 68 17.26 -15.18 -3.60
CA GLU A 68 18.34 -15.07 -4.59
C GLU A 68 19.65 -14.61 -3.94
N LEU A 69 19.59 -13.59 -3.07
CA LEU A 69 20.73 -13.15 -2.27
C LEU A 69 21.23 -14.29 -1.36
N GLY A 70 20.33 -15.05 -0.74
CA GLY A 70 20.67 -16.20 0.09
C GLY A 70 21.46 -17.29 -0.65
N LEU A 71 21.19 -17.45 -1.95
CA LEU A 71 21.86 -18.40 -2.84
C LEU A 71 23.07 -17.80 -3.56
N HIS A 72 23.34 -16.51 -3.40
CA HIS A 72 24.44 -15.83 -4.07
C HIS A 72 25.80 -16.42 -3.62
N PRO A 73 26.69 -16.84 -4.54
CA PRO A 73 27.95 -17.51 -4.20
C PRO A 73 28.81 -16.73 -3.20
N THR A 74 28.94 -15.40 -3.39
CA THR A 74 29.68 -14.54 -2.45
C THR A 74 29.04 -14.51 -1.07
N ASN A 75 27.70 -14.47 -0.97
CA ASN A 75 27.01 -14.47 0.32
C ASN A 75 27.20 -15.81 1.05
N ILE A 76 27.09 -16.93 0.32
CA ILE A 76 27.37 -18.27 0.88
C ILE A 76 28.80 -18.35 1.40
N ARG A 77 29.77 -17.86 0.61
CA ARG A 77 31.19 -17.81 1.03
C ARG A 77 31.37 -16.98 2.30
N LEU A 78 30.84 -15.75 2.33
CA LEU A 78 30.97 -14.84 3.47
C LEU A 78 30.28 -15.36 4.73
N LYS A 79 29.17 -16.10 4.60
CA LYS A 79 28.51 -16.78 5.73
C LYS A 79 29.37 -17.87 6.37
N ASN A 80 30.18 -18.56 5.56
CA ASN A 80 31.05 -19.63 6.02
C ASN A 80 32.42 -19.12 6.49
N GLU A 81 32.71 -17.84 6.26
CA GLU A 81 33.96 -17.22 6.69
C GLU A 81 33.91 -16.96 8.21
N THR A 82 34.92 -17.48 8.91
CA THR A 82 35.03 -17.38 10.38
C THR A 82 36.19 -16.51 10.81
N LYS A 83 37.01 -16.06 9.85
CA LYS A 83 38.11 -15.14 10.10
C LYS A 83 37.67 -13.73 9.75
N THR A 84 38.16 -12.77 10.53
CA THR A 84 37.99 -11.35 10.23
C THR A 84 38.59 -11.03 8.85
N ILE A 85 37.77 -10.44 7.99
CA ILE A 85 38.19 -10.04 6.65
C ILE A 85 38.88 -8.69 6.73
N LYS A 86 40.21 -8.68 6.50
CA LYS A 86 41.02 -7.45 6.55
C LYS A 86 41.14 -6.73 5.21
N GLU A 87 40.96 -7.46 4.10
CA GLU A 87 41.00 -6.92 2.75
C GLU A 87 39.76 -7.38 1.97
N TYR A 88 39.11 -6.44 1.30
CA TYR A 88 37.92 -6.72 0.49
C TYR A 88 38.32 -7.11 -0.93
N ASP A 89 37.84 -8.26 -1.38
CA ASP A 89 38.07 -8.73 -2.74
C ASP A 89 37.02 -8.21 -3.74
N GLU A 90 37.28 -8.41 -5.02
CA GLU A 90 36.40 -7.99 -6.12
C GLU A 90 34.99 -8.60 -6.01
N GLN A 91 34.88 -9.80 -5.44
CA GLN A 91 33.59 -10.47 -5.27
C GLN A 91 32.71 -9.77 -4.24
N ILE A 92 33.29 -9.23 -3.17
CA ILE A 92 32.58 -8.42 -2.17
C ILE A 92 32.10 -7.11 -2.79
N TYR A 93 32.92 -6.45 -3.61
CA TYR A 93 32.51 -5.22 -4.32
C TYR A 93 31.43 -5.48 -5.36
N THR A 94 31.51 -6.61 -6.07
CA THR A 94 30.47 -7.04 -7.01
C THR A 94 29.13 -7.25 -6.28
N LEU A 95 29.15 -7.88 -5.10
CA LEU A 95 27.96 -8.05 -4.28
C LEU A 95 27.40 -6.69 -3.82
N PHE A 96 28.26 -5.76 -3.40
CA PHE A 96 27.87 -4.38 -3.08
C PHE A 96 27.17 -3.69 -4.26
N ASP A 97 27.74 -3.74 -5.47
CA ASP A 97 27.17 -3.10 -6.66
C ASP A 97 25.82 -3.71 -7.04
N GLN A 98 25.65 -5.02 -6.85
CA GLN A 98 24.37 -5.69 -7.03
C GLN A 98 23.33 -5.20 -6.01
N LEU A 99 23.69 -5.07 -4.73
CA LEU A 99 22.78 -4.54 -3.70
C LEU A 99 22.38 -3.08 -3.98
N LYS A 100 23.35 -2.26 -4.39
CA LYS A 100 23.11 -0.87 -4.79
C LYS A 100 22.17 -0.79 -5.99
N SER A 101 22.41 -1.62 -7.01
CA SER A 101 21.55 -1.71 -8.20
C SER A 101 20.14 -2.18 -7.84
N ALA A 102 20.02 -3.18 -6.97
CA ALA A 102 18.73 -3.69 -6.50
C ALA A 102 17.93 -2.62 -5.75
N LYS A 103 18.59 -1.78 -4.93
CA LYS A 103 17.94 -0.63 -4.29
C LYS A 103 17.48 0.42 -5.30
N LEU A 104 18.27 0.71 -6.34
CA LEU A 104 17.90 1.69 -7.37
C LEU A 104 16.66 1.25 -8.16
N VAL A 105 16.53 -0.07 -8.42
CA VAL A 105 15.35 -0.65 -9.07
C VAL A 105 14.14 -0.60 -8.14
N ASN A 106 14.33 -0.90 -6.85
CA ASN A 106 13.24 -1.00 -5.87
C ASN A 106 13.14 0.24 -4.98
N LYS A 107 12.47 1.29 -5.47
CA LYS A 107 12.30 2.57 -4.74
C LYS A 107 11.64 2.45 -3.36
N ASN A 108 10.90 1.36 -3.12
CA ASN A 108 10.23 1.10 -1.84
C ASN A 108 11.21 0.61 -0.75
N ILE A 109 12.43 0.20 -1.13
CA ILE A 109 13.45 -0.29 -0.20
C ILE A 109 14.36 0.86 0.21
N LYS A 110 14.32 1.22 1.50
CA LYS A 110 15.14 2.32 2.03
C LYS A 110 16.64 1.96 2.13
N LYS A 111 16.96 0.76 2.60
CA LYS A 111 18.32 0.28 2.86
C LYS A 111 18.36 -1.25 2.73
N ILE A 112 19.46 -1.79 2.22
CA ILE A 112 19.73 -3.23 2.19
C ILE A 112 21.04 -3.46 2.93
N VAL A 113 21.03 -4.36 3.92
CA VAL A 113 22.18 -4.64 4.78
C VAL A 113 22.32 -6.14 4.96
N LEU A 114 23.50 -6.66 4.68
CA LEU A 114 23.90 -8.04 4.96
C LEU A 114 24.93 -8.00 6.09
N PHE A 115 24.60 -8.68 7.18
CA PHE A 115 25.39 -8.69 8.41
C PHE A 115 26.08 -10.05 8.57
N TYR A 116 27.41 -10.04 8.68
CA TYR A 116 28.24 -11.23 8.85
C TYR A 116 29.02 -11.16 10.18
N PRO A 117 28.43 -11.60 11.30
CA PRO A 117 29.03 -11.47 12.62
C PRO A 117 30.34 -12.22 12.78
N SER A 118 30.45 -13.40 12.16
CA SER A 118 31.63 -14.29 12.29
C SER A 118 32.89 -13.70 11.66
N SER A 119 32.77 -12.82 10.67
CA SER A 119 33.88 -12.25 9.91
C SER A 119 34.05 -10.74 10.13
N ASP A 120 33.31 -10.15 11.07
CA ASP A 120 33.29 -8.72 11.36
C ASP A 120 33.07 -7.87 10.10
N LEU A 121 32.03 -8.22 9.32
CA LEU A 121 31.76 -7.58 8.03
C LEU A 121 30.29 -7.21 7.88
N VAL A 122 30.05 -6.02 7.33
CA VAL A 122 28.76 -5.57 6.82
C VAL A 122 28.89 -5.20 5.36
N VAL A 123 28.02 -5.76 4.53
CA VAL A 123 27.88 -5.40 3.11
C VAL A 123 26.51 -4.75 2.93
N SER A 124 26.48 -3.49 2.51
CA SER A 124 25.24 -2.72 2.41
C SER A 124 25.16 -1.94 1.12
N ASP A 125 23.99 -1.40 0.77
CA ASP A 125 23.78 -0.59 -0.44
C ASP A 125 24.62 0.71 -0.50
N ILE A 126 25.22 1.13 0.61
CA ILE A 126 26.07 2.32 0.71
C ILE A 126 27.58 2.00 0.75
N GLY A 127 27.95 0.75 1.00
CA GLY A 127 29.35 0.33 1.06
C GLY A 127 29.58 -0.93 1.88
N VAL A 128 30.86 -1.26 2.01
CA VAL A 128 31.41 -2.41 2.73
C VAL A 128 32.26 -1.88 3.89
N TYR A 129 31.99 -2.33 5.11
CA TYR A 129 32.65 -1.83 6.31
C TYR A 129 32.60 -2.85 7.45
N PRO A 130 33.47 -2.75 8.47
CA PRO A 130 33.41 -3.60 9.65
C PRO A 130 32.18 -3.29 10.52
N ILE A 131 31.77 -4.23 11.37
CA ILE A 131 30.53 -4.13 12.17
C ILE A 131 30.55 -2.90 13.07
N ASP A 132 31.70 -2.60 13.66
CA ASP A 132 31.87 -1.45 14.56
C ASP A 132 31.63 -0.09 13.89
N SER A 133 31.61 -0.04 12.55
CA SER A 133 31.34 1.17 11.77
C SER A 133 29.88 1.31 11.34
N TYR A 134 29.02 0.34 11.67
CA TYR A 134 27.58 0.35 11.38
C TYR A 134 26.77 1.12 12.43
#